data_AF-C7MFV2-F1
#
_entry.id   AF-C7MFV2-F1
#
_cell.length_a   1.000
_cell.length_b   1.000
_cell.length_c   1.000
_cell.angle_alpha   90.00
_cell.angle_beta   90.00
_cell.angle_gamma   90.00
#
_symmetry.space_group_name_H-M   'P 1'
#
loop_
_entity.id
_entity.type
_entity.pdbx_description
1 polymer ?
#
loop_
_entity_poly.entity_id
_entity_poly.type
_entity_poly.pdbx_seq_one_letter_code
_entity_poly.pdbx_strand_id
1 'polypeptide(L)'
;MNRILRTAFVYMLLGLVSGLFYREYTKATDTLGVDSQLGTLHTHFLALGMLVFLIVLALDAVFSLSGRRSFTVFYWTYNIGLLVTVAMQAVRGILTLDGQDPATTTAAIPGIAGLGHIVLTAGLLALFVALRAAVAERRSETAPRTPVAA
;
A
#
# COMPACT_ATOMS: atom_id res chain seq x y z
N MET A 1 5.35 -0.81 -15.61
CA MET A 1 4.18 -1.64 -16.00
C MET A 1 4.15 -3.07 -15.44
N ASN A 2 4.79 -4.11 -16.04
CA ASN A 2 4.59 -5.52 -15.63
C ASN A 2 4.83 -5.82 -14.14
N ARG A 3 5.81 -5.14 -13.53
CA ARG A 3 6.10 -5.28 -12.10
C ARG A 3 4.94 -4.77 -11.23
N ILE A 4 4.37 -3.61 -11.56
CA ILE A 4 3.27 -2.98 -10.81
C ILE A 4 2.01 -3.87 -10.87
N LEU A 5 1.71 -4.44 -12.04
CA LEU A 5 0.58 -5.35 -12.23
C LEU A 5 0.73 -6.64 -11.41
N ARG A 6 1.92 -7.25 -11.42
CA ARG A 6 2.21 -8.43 -10.58
C ARG A 6 2.04 -8.12 -9.10
N THR A 7 2.49 -6.95 -8.65
CA THR A 7 2.34 -6.52 -7.26
C THR A 7 0.89 -6.33 -6.86
N ALA A 8 0.09 -5.65 -7.69
CA ALA A 8 -1.35 -5.51 -7.47
C ALA A 8 -2.06 -6.87 -7.40
N PHE A 9 -1.71 -7.80 -8.30
CA PHE A 9 -2.27 -9.14 -8.33
C PHE A 9 -1.90 -9.96 -7.08
N VAL A 10 -0.65 -9.89 -6.64
CA VAL A 10 -0.21 -10.57 -5.40
C VAL A 10 -0.95 -10.00 -4.19
N TYR A 11 -1.07 -8.68 -4.07
CA TYR A 11 -1.80 -8.08 -2.96
C TYR A 11 -3.30 -8.37 -2.99
N MET A 12 -3.91 -8.48 -4.18
CA MET A 12 -5.28 -8.97 -4.31
C MET A 12 -5.42 -10.38 -3.75
N LEU A 13 -4.52 -11.29 -4.14
CA LEU A 13 -4.56 -12.68 -3.72
C LEU A 13 -4.35 -12.82 -2.21
N LEU A 14 -3.37 -12.09 -1.66
CA LEU A 14 -3.14 -12.01 -0.21
C LEU A 14 -4.35 -11.45 0.54
N GLY A 15 -4.98 -10.39 0.02
CA GLY A 15 -6.21 -9.85 0.59
C GLY A 15 -7.33 -10.88 0.60
N LEU A 16 -7.63 -11.53 -0.53
CA LEU A 16 -8.69 -12.55 -0.59
C LEU A 16 -8.43 -13.71 0.38
N VAL A 17 -7.19 -14.22 0.43
CA VAL A 17 -6.80 -15.29 1.36
C VAL A 17 -6.94 -14.82 2.81
N SER A 18 -6.53 -13.60 3.14
CA SER A 18 -6.65 -13.09 4.52
C SER A 18 -8.11 -12.90 4.94
N GLY A 19 -8.98 -12.48 4.01
CA GLY A 19 -10.41 -12.35 4.25
C GLY A 19 -11.08 -13.70 4.51
N LEU A 20 -10.72 -14.73 3.74
CA LEU A 20 -11.18 -16.10 3.97
C LEU A 20 -10.65 -16.64 5.31
N PHE A 21 -9.36 -16.46 5.58
CA PHE A 21 -8.71 -16.89 6.81
C PHE A 21 -9.41 -16.30 8.05
N TYR A 22 -9.72 -15.00 8.05
CA TYR A 22 -10.45 -14.37 9.14
C TYR A 22 -11.82 -15.03 9.39
N ARG A 23 -12.58 -15.34 8.33
CA ARG A 23 -13.91 -15.95 8.45
C ARG A 23 -13.85 -17.39 8.97
N GLU A 24 -12.92 -18.20 8.45
CA GLU A 24 -12.77 -19.58 8.88
C GLU A 24 -12.20 -19.68 10.31
N TYR A 25 -11.23 -18.84 10.64
CA TYR A 25 -10.61 -18.82 11.96
C TYR A 25 -11.60 -18.35 13.04
N THR A 26 -12.32 -17.25 12.83
CA THR A 26 -13.32 -16.78 13.81
C THR A 26 -14.46 -17.76 14.02
N LYS A 27 -14.81 -18.55 12.99
CA LYS A 27 -15.78 -19.63 13.08
C LYS A 27 -15.24 -20.85 13.85
N ALA A 28 -13.96 -21.18 13.68
CA ALA A 28 -13.34 -22.32 14.37
C ALA A 28 -13.12 -22.07 15.88
N THR A 29 -12.90 -20.81 16.26
CA THR A 29 -12.60 -20.42 17.64
C THR A 29 -13.83 -19.91 18.41
N ASP A 30 -15.03 -19.95 17.81
CA ASP A 30 -16.28 -19.36 18.36
C ASP A 30 -16.16 -17.86 18.74
N THR A 31 -15.17 -17.15 18.21
CA THR A 31 -14.95 -15.71 18.41
C THR A 31 -15.71 -14.87 17.40
N LEU A 32 -16.83 -15.37 16.89
CA LEU A 32 -17.70 -14.68 15.93
C LEU A 32 -18.25 -13.40 16.57
N GLY A 33 -17.75 -12.25 16.11
CA GLY A 33 -18.16 -10.91 16.60
C GLY A 33 -17.12 -10.18 17.45
N VAL A 34 -15.94 -10.77 17.71
CA VAL A 34 -14.82 -10.07 18.36
C VAL A 34 -14.14 -9.14 17.35
N ASP A 35 -14.15 -7.84 17.63
CA ASP A 35 -13.46 -6.84 16.81
C ASP A 35 -11.94 -7.06 16.88
N SER A 36 -11.39 -7.66 15.82
CA SER A 36 -9.96 -7.91 15.66
C SER A 36 -9.39 -7.12 14.48
N GLN A 37 -8.16 -6.64 14.63
CA GLN A 37 -7.41 -6.03 13.53
C GLN A 37 -7.23 -6.98 12.33
N LEU A 38 -7.38 -8.29 12.54
CA LEU A 38 -7.37 -9.28 11.48
C LEU A 38 -8.49 -9.06 10.45
N GLY A 39 -9.65 -8.53 10.87
CA GLY A 39 -10.74 -8.17 9.96
C GLY A 39 -10.40 -6.97 9.07
N THR A 40 -9.61 -6.01 9.58
CA THR A 40 -9.14 -4.86 8.80
C THR A 40 -7.98 -5.18 7.86
N LEU A 41 -7.33 -6.33 8.06
CA LEU A 41 -6.18 -6.75 7.28
C LEU A 41 -6.53 -7.00 5.80
N HIS A 42 -7.71 -7.61 5.57
CA HIS A 42 -8.28 -7.80 4.24
C HIS A 42 -8.44 -6.47 3.48
N THR A 43 -9.05 -5.47 4.13
CA THR A 43 -9.31 -4.18 3.49
C THR A 43 -8.03 -3.42 3.19
N HIS A 44 -7.01 -3.51 4.05
CA HIS A 44 -5.71 -2.87 3.79
C HIS A 44 -4.98 -3.51 2.61
N PHE A 45 -5.00 -4.84 2.48
CA PHE A 45 -4.43 -5.50 1.30
C PHE A 45 -5.15 -5.12 0.01
N LEU A 46 -6.48 -5.11 0.00
CA LEU A 46 -7.23 -4.75 -1.21
C LEU A 46 -7.12 -3.24 -1.52
N ALA A 47 -7.26 -2.37 -0.54
CA ALA A 47 -7.22 -0.93 -0.77
C ALA A 47 -5.79 -0.42 -1.04
N LEU A 48 -4.88 -0.61 -0.09
CA LEU A 48 -3.52 -0.08 -0.18
C LEU A 48 -2.61 -0.95 -1.07
N GLY A 49 -2.85 -2.25 -1.13
CA GLY A 49 -2.05 -3.16 -1.95
C GLY A 49 -2.56 -3.32 -3.39
N MET A 50 -3.85 -3.55 -3.60
CA MET A 50 -4.37 -3.72 -4.96
C MET A 50 -4.77 -2.39 -5.59
N LEU A 51 -5.72 -1.65 -5.01
CA LEU A 51 -6.31 -0.46 -5.66
C LEU A 51 -5.26 0.64 -5.89
N VAL A 52 -4.42 0.94 -4.89
CA VAL A 52 -3.35 1.94 -5.07
C VAL A 52 -2.39 1.52 -6.19
N PHE A 53 -1.98 0.25 -6.27
CA PHE A 53 -1.09 -0.19 -7.34
C PHE A 53 -1.77 -0.22 -8.71
N LEU A 54 -3.08 -0.47 -8.80
CA LEU A 54 -3.85 -0.31 -10.04
C LEU A 54 -3.92 1.17 -10.47
N ILE A 55 -4.16 2.09 -9.53
CA ILE A 55 -4.11 3.53 -9.81
C ILE A 55 -2.72 3.94 -10.30
N VAL A 56 -1.67 3.49 -9.62
CA VAL A 56 -0.28 3.74 -10.02
C VAL A 56 0.02 3.15 -11.40
N LEU A 57 -0.50 1.97 -11.73
CA LEU A 57 -0.36 1.38 -13.07
C LEU A 57 -1.02 2.26 -14.13
N ALA A 58 -2.22 2.78 -13.86
CA ALA A 58 -2.90 3.73 -14.75
C ALA A 58 -2.09 5.03 -14.92
N LEU A 59 -1.56 5.59 -13.83
CA LEU A 59 -0.72 6.79 -13.87
C LEU A 59 0.59 6.53 -14.65
N ASP A 60 1.21 5.37 -14.45
CA ASP A 60 2.39 4.94 -15.19
C ASP A 60 2.10 4.81 -16.69
N ALA A 61 0.93 4.28 -17.07
CA ALA A 61 0.52 4.17 -18.46
C ALA A 61 0.32 5.53 -19.15
N VAL A 62 -0.12 6.56 -18.40
CA VAL A 62 -0.37 7.91 -18.95
C VAL A 62 0.89 8.78 -18.96
N PHE A 63 1.73 8.68 -17.94
CA PHE A 63 2.83 9.61 -17.68
C PHE A 63 4.23 8.98 -17.80
N SER A 64 4.32 7.67 -18.10
CA SER A 64 5.59 6.93 -18.17
C SER A 64 6.47 7.19 -16.94
N LEU A 65 5.90 6.98 -15.74
CA LEU A 65 6.58 7.23 -14.47
C LEU A 65 7.72 6.22 -14.22
N SER A 66 7.56 4.99 -14.73
CA SER A 66 8.54 3.90 -14.71
C SER A 66 9.81 4.32 -15.45
N GLY A 67 10.88 4.57 -14.70
CA GLY A 67 12.16 5.04 -15.22
C GLY A 67 12.73 6.21 -14.41
N ARG A 68 11.87 6.93 -13.68
CA ARG A 68 12.30 7.99 -12.76
C ARG A 68 12.86 7.40 -11.47
N ARG A 69 13.91 8.03 -10.93
CA ARG A 69 14.49 7.67 -9.62
C ARG A 69 13.45 7.81 -8.49
N SER A 70 12.63 8.86 -8.53
CA SER A 70 11.55 9.10 -7.56
C SER A 70 10.50 7.98 -7.57
N PHE A 71 10.15 7.45 -8.73
CA PHE A 71 9.23 6.32 -8.84
C PHE A 71 9.81 5.05 -8.21
N THR A 72 11.11 4.81 -8.39
CA THR A 72 11.79 3.66 -7.76
C THR A 72 11.81 3.78 -6.25
N VAL A 73 12.06 4.98 -5.72
CA VAL A 73 12.00 5.26 -4.27
C VAL A 73 10.59 5.03 -3.74
N PHE A 74 9.56 5.59 -4.39
CA PHE A 74 8.16 5.33 -4.05
C PHE A 74 7.87 3.83 -4.00
N TYR A 75 8.19 3.10 -5.07
CA TYR A 75 7.86 1.69 -5.18
C TYR A 75 8.45 0.88 -4.01
N TRP A 76 9.72 1.07 -3.68
CA TRP A 76 10.36 0.32 -2.59
C TRP A 76 9.85 0.75 -1.22
N THR A 77 9.83 2.05 -0.94
CA THR A 77 9.39 2.56 0.37
C THR A 77 7.94 2.19 0.63
N TYR A 78 7.05 2.33 -0.36
CA TYR A 78 5.64 2.00 -0.22
C TYR A 78 5.41 0.50 0.03
N ASN A 79 6.07 -0.40 -0.71
CA ASN A 79 5.94 -1.84 -0.46
C ASN A 79 6.46 -2.23 0.93
N ILE A 80 7.60 -1.67 1.36
CA ILE A 80 8.17 -1.95 2.69
C ILE A 80 7.24 -1.43 3.79
N GLY A 81 6.78 -0.18 3.68
CA GLY A 81 5.86 0.42 4.64
C GLY A 81 4.55 -0.37 4.73
N LEU A 82 4.00 -0.78 3.59
CA LEU A 82 2.79 -1.59 3.54
C LEU A 82 3.03 -2.93 4.25
N LEU A 83 4.07 -3.68 3.87
CA LEU A 83 4.37 -4.98 4.48
C LEU A 83 4.55 -4.89 6.00
N VAL A 84 5.23 -3.86 6.49
CA VAL A 84 5.38 -3.63 7.94
C VAL A 84 4.03 -3.39 8.61
N THR A 85 3.20 -2.51 8.04
CA THR A 85 1.86 -2.25 8.57
C THR A 85 1.00 -3.51 8.59
N VAL A 86 0.95 -4.27 7.49
CA VAL A 86 0.09 -5.47 7.41
C VAL A 86 0.61 -6.59 8.30
N ALA A 87 1.93 -6.76 8.43
CA ALA A 87 2.51 -7.74 9.33
C ALA A 87 2.15 -7.43 10.80
N MET A 88 2.21 -6.17 11.21
CA MET A 88 1.82 -5.79 12.58
C MET A 88 0.32 -5.95 12.82
N GLN A 89 -0.53 -5.65 11.84
CA GLN A 89 -1.96 -5.93 11.91
C GLN A 89 -2.24 -7.45 12.03
N ALA A 90 -1.46 -8.30 11.35
CA ALA A 90 -1.61 -9.75 11.43
C ALA A 90 -1.29 -10.25 12.84
N VAL A 91 -0.12 -9.86 13.36
CA VAL A 91 0.34 -10.25 14.69
C VAL A 91 -0.66 -9.79 15.76
N ARG A 92 -1.05 -8.51 15.74
CA ARG A 92 -2.02 -7.97 16.70
C ARG A 92 -3.40 -8.62 16.55
N GLY A 93 -3.81 -8.90 15.32
CA GLY A 93 -5.08 -9.54 15.01
C GLY A 93 -5.20 -10.95 15.57
N ILE A 94 -4.14 -11.77 15.40
CA ILE A 94 -4.09 -13.14 15.94
C ILE A 94 -4.07 -13.12 17.47
N LEU A 95 -3.20 -12.31 18.08
CA LEU A 95 -3.12 -12.17 19.54
C LEU A 95 -4.45 -11.77 20.18
N THR A 96 -5.19 -10.85 19.53
CA THR A 96 -6.51 -10.41 20.01
C THR A 96 -7.52 -11.57 19.98
N LEU A 97 -7.45 -12.44 18.97
CA LEU A 97 -8.37 -13.58 18.85
C LEU A 97 -8.01 -14.72 19.80
N ASP A 98 -6.74 -14.86 20.20
CA ASP A 98 -6.29 -15.78 21.25
C ASP A 98 -6.61 -15.29 22.68
N GLY A 99 -7.37 -14.20 22.82
CA GLY A 99 -7.81 -13.65 24.11
C GLY A 99 -6.73 -12.89 24.87
N GLN A 100 -5.60 -12.57 24.24
CA GLN A 100 -4.58 -11.70 24.84
C GLN A 100 -5.03 -10.25 24.77
N ASP A 101 -4.99 -9.56 25.91
CA ASP A 101 -5.35 -8.14 25.97
C ASP A 101 -4.29 -7.31 25.20
N PRO A 102 -4.68 -6.55 24.15
CA PRO A 102 -3.77 -5.70 23.40
C PRO A 102 -3.03 -4.67 24.26
N ALA A 103 -3.54 -4.35 25.46
CA ALA A 103 -2.88 -3.48 26.43
C ALA A 103 -1.71 -4.17 27.16
N THR A 104 -1.71 -5.50 27.26
CA THR A 104 -0.69 -6.29 27.96
C THR A 104 0.43 -6.78 27.02
N THR A 105 0.11 -6.94 25.73
CA THR A 105 1.10 -7.36 24.72
C THR A 105 1.79 -6.14 24.12
N THR A 106 2.79 -5.65 24.85
CA THR A 106 3.91 -4.78 24.42
C THR A 106 3.57 -3.55 23.56
N ALA A 107 3.72 -2.35 24.15
CA ALA A 107 3.64 -1.03 23.50
C ALA A 107 4.51 -0.84 22.23
N ALA A 108 5.39 -1.79 21.92
CA ALA A 108 6.16 -1.85 20.68
C ALA A 108 5.30 -2.10 19.43
N ILE A 109 4.18 -2.83 19.54
CA ILE A 109 3.34 -3.19 18.38
C ILE A 109 2.69 -1.94 17.75
N PRO A 110 2.04 -1.04 18.51
CA PRO A 110 1.57 0.23 17.97
C PRO A 110 2.70 1.12 17.42
N GLY A 111 3.89 1.09 18.06
CA GLY A 111 5.05 1.86 17.62
C GLY A 111 5.57 1.44 16.25
N ILE A 112 5.71 0.13 16.01
CA ILE A 112 6.16 -0.40 14.71
C ILE A 112 5.09 -0.20 13.63
N ALA A 113 3.81 -0.32 13.97
CA ALA A 113 2.72 0.03 13.05
C ALA A 113 2.77 1.51 12.63
N GLY A 114 3.09 2.41 13.57
CA GLY A 114 3.33 3.83 13.30
C GLY A 114 4.50 4.08 12.35
N LEU A 115 5.61 3.34 12.51
CA LEU A 115 6.75 3.41 11.58
C LEU A 115 6.34 2.99 10.15
N GLY A 116 5.51 1.95 10.01
CA GLY A 116 4.94 1.56 8.72
C GLY A 116 4.18 2.71 8.06
N HIS A 117 3.36 3.46 8.81
CA HIS A 117 2.65 4.64 8.31
C HIS A 117 3.58 5.78 7.89
N ILE A 118 4.66 6.02 8.64
CA ILE A 118 5.65 7.05 8.27
C ILE A 118 6.34 6.68 6.95
N VAL A 119 6.73 5.42 6.79
CA VAL A 119 7.36 4.93 5.56
C VAL A 119 6.39 4.99 4.36
N LEU A 120 5.12 4.62 4.57
CA LEU A 120 4.07 4.77 3.55
C LEU A 120 3.90 6.23 3.13
N THR A 121 3.91 7.16 4.09
CA THR A 121 3.80 8.60 3.83
C THR A 121 4.99 9.10 3.00
N ALA A 122 6.21 8.70 3.36
CA ALA A 122 7.41 9.02 2.59
C ALA A 122 7.34 8.48 1.15
N GLY A 123 6.81 7.27 0.96
CA GLY A 123 6.55 6.71 -0.36
C GLY A 123 5.58 7.55 -1.17
N LEU A 124 4.41 7.89 -0.60
CA LEU A 124 3.41 8.72 -1.28
C LEU A 124 3.97 10.09 -1.68
N LEU A 125 4.78 10.73 -0.83
CA LEU A 125 5.47 11.97 -1.19
C LEU A 125 6.38 11.80 -2.42
N ALA A 126 7.15 10.71 -2.49
CA ALA A 126 7.99 10.40 -3.64
C ALA A 126 7.16 10.18 -4.93
N LEU A 127 5.96 9.59 -4.82
CA LEU A 127 5.01 9.47 -5.94
C LEU A 127 4.55 10.83 -6.44
N PHE A 128 4.18 11.75 -5.53
CA PHE A 128 3.79 13.12 -5.89
C PHE A 128 4.93 13.90 -6.55
N VAL A 129 6.17 13.72 -6.11
CA VAL A 129 7.34 14.31 -6.76
C VAL A 129 7.50 13.78 -8.19
N ALA A 130 7.34 12.47 -8.40
CA ALA A 130 7.38 11.87 -9.73
C ALA A 130 6.27 12.41 -10.65
N LEU A 131 5.05 12.52 -10.14
CA LEU A 131 3.89 13.09 -10.84
C LEU A 131 4.10 14.55 -11.21
N ARG A 132 4.59 15.39 -10.28
CA ARG A 132 4.84 16.82 -10.54
C ARG A 132 5.82 17.00 -11.69
N ALA A 133 6.91 16.22 -11.71
CA ALA A 133 7.89 16.27 -12.79
C ALA A 133 7.26 15.86 -14.13
N ALA A 134 6.52 14.75 -14.16
CA ALA A 134 5.88 14.27 -15.38
C ALA A 134 4.82 15.24 -15.93
N VAL A 135 4.03 15.87 -15.07
CA VAL A 135 3.03 16.88 -15.48
C VAL A 135 3.70 18.15 -16.03
N ALA A 136 4.83 18.57 -15.44
CA ALA A 136 5.58 19.73 -15.92
C ALA A 136 6.16 19.49 -17.32
N GLU A 137 6.75 18.32 -17.57
CA GLU A 137 7.29 17.95 -18.88
C GLU A 137 6.20 17.91 -19.96
N ARG A 138 5.05 17.29 -19.66
CA ARG A 138 3.93 17.20 -20.61
C ARG A 138 3.35 18.57 -20.99
N ARG A 139 3.37 19.54 -20.05
CA ARG A 139 2.96 20.92 -20.32
C ARG A 139 3.93 21.63 -21.27
N SER A 140 5.23 21.42 -21.11
CA SER A 140 6.25 22.00 -21.99
C SER A 140 6.16 21.47 -23.42
N GLU A 141 5.77 20.21 -23.61
CA GLU A 141 5.57 19.63 -24.94
C GLU A 141 4.33 20.16 -25.67
N THR A 142 3.29 20.54 -24.91
CA THR A 142 2.02 21.04 -25.46
C THR A 142 2.05 22.55 -25.73
N ALA A 143 3.03 23.28 -25.19
CA ALA A 143 3.16 24.72 -25.42
C ALA A 143 3.49 25.00 -26.91
N PRO A 144 2.81 25.96 -27.56
CA PRO A 144 3.07 26.27 -28.96
C PRO A 144 4.53 26.71 -29.13
N ARG A 145 5.28 26.00 -29.98
CA ARG A 145 6.62 26.42 -30.37
C ARG A 145 6.48 27.69 -31.21
N THR A 146 6.80 28.84 -30.63
CA THR A 146 6.89 30.10 -31.39
C THR A 146 7.93 29.89 -32.49
N PRO A 147 7.57 30.03 -33.78
CA PRO A 147 8.55 29.93 -34.85
C PRO A 147 9.59 31.03 -34.64
N VAL A 148 10.87 30.66 -34.59
CA VAL A 148 11.96 31.63 -34.67
C VAL A 148 11.89 32.20 -36.08
N ALA A 149 11.43 33.45 -36.20
CA ALA A 149 11.47 34.18 -37.46
C ALA A 149 12.95 34.33 -37.86
N ALA A 150 13.29 33.74 -39.02
CA ALA A 150 14.59 33.87 -39.67
C ALA A 150 14.67 35.17 -40.47
#